data_AF-A0A1F7X164-F1
#
_entry.id   AF-A0A1F7X164-F1
#
_cell.length_a   1.000
_cell.length_b   1.000
_cell.length_c   1.000
_cell.angle_alpha   90.00
_cell.angle_beta   90.00
_cell.angle_gamma   90.00
#
_symmetry.space_group_name_H-M   'P 1'
#
loop_
_entity.id
_entity.type
_entity.pdbx_description
1 polymer ?
#
loop_
_entity_poly.entity_id
_entity_poly.type
_entity_poly.pdbx_seq_one_letter_code
_entity_poly.pdbx_strand_id
1 'polypeptide(L)'
;MKNLLRSGVLVLIVVIIVYILFLQQCRGKNYWIPKGKVLISESLYDSLKNFKPDTIINITDTFKIKDTVYLTHDSLIYVEDSTGIKHYSDSIVNKDIRIWDNISVQGFITKWDRRYEPVIHTITEKITVTVPQIIEHTVYNSDNGLYSSIIVGGNSNTFAFGGGVDLITKKDYLYGLQYQRIFNENVYLFKLGFKIKVRRNK
;
A
#
# COMPACT_ATOMS: atom_id res chain seq x y z
N MET A 1 51.96 -40.92 20.38
CA MET A 1 50.63 -41.23 19.81
C MET A 1 49.45 -40.84 20.70
N LYS A 2 49.49 -41.00 22.04
CA LYS A 2 48.37 -40.62 22.93
C LYS A 2 47.91 -39.15 22.83
N ASN A 3 48.82 -38.21 22.60
CA ASN A 3 48.48 -36.78 22.48
C ASN A 3 47.76 -36.41 21.18
N LEU A 4 48.07 -37.13 20.08
CA LEU A 4 47.43 -36.93 18.77
C LEU A 4 45.98 -37.43 18.78
N LEU A 5 45.74 -38.56 19.45
CA LEU A 5 44.39 -39.10 19.69
C LEU A 5 43.56 -38.19 20.61
N ARG A 6 44.16 -37.65 21.67
CA ARG A 6 43.47 -36.73 22.60
C ARG A 6 43.10 -35.41 21.92
N SER A 7 43.99 -34.88 21.08
CA SER A 7 43.75 -33.65 20.31
C SER A 7 42.73 -33.86 19.19
N GLY A 8 42.80 -34.98 18.47
CA GLY A 8 41.81 -35.32 17.43
C GLY A 8 40.39 -35.50 17.98
N VAL A 9 40.26 -36.15 19.14
CA VAL A 9 38.96 -36.30 19.82
C VAL A 9 38.42 -34.94 20.28
N LEU A 10 39.27 -34.06 20.79
CA LEU A 10 38.87 -32.70 21.19
C LEU A 10 38.36 -31.87 20.00
N VAL A 11 39.05 -31.91 18.86
CA VAL A 11 38.63 -31.22 17.63
C VAL A 11 37.29 -31.76 17.14
N LEU A 12 37.10 -33.08 17.18
CA LEU A 12 35.85 -33.71 16.75
C LEU A 12 34.66 -33.33 17.65
N ILE A 13 34.87 -33.23 18.97
CA ILE A 13 33.86 -32.74 19.92
C ILE A 13 33.48 -31.29 19.61
N VAL A 14 34.46 -30.42 19.33
CA VAL A 14 34.20 -29.01 19.00
C VAL A 14 33.38 -28.89 17.70
N VAL A 15 33.72 -29.68 16.67
CA VAL A 15 32.97 -29.71 15.40
C VAL A 15 31.52 -30.15 15.63
N ILE A 16 31.28 -31.17 16.46
CA ILE A 16 29.93 -31.63 16.80
C ILE A 16 29.13 -30.54 17.53
N ILE A 17 29.74 -29.84 18.48
CA ILE A 17 29.07 -28.76 19.23
C ILE A 17 28.69 -27.61 18.28
N VAL A 18 29.60 -27.20 17.40
CA VAL A 18 29.32 -26.15 16.39
C VAL A 18 28.21 -26.60 15.44
N TYR A 19 28.21 -27.87 15.02
CA TYR A 19 27.17 -28.43 14.15
C TYR A 19 25.79 -28.46 14.83
N ILE A 20 25.71 -28.81 16.11
CA ILE A 20 24.45 -28.78 16.89
C ILE A 20 23.93 -27.35 17.03
N LEU A 21 24.81 -26.38 17.31
CA LEU A 21 24.43 -24.95 17.39
C LEU A 21 23.94 -24.43 16.03
N PHE A 22 24.57 -24.85 14.94
CA PHE A 22 24.13 -24.54 13.58
C PHE A 22 22.74 -25.12 13.29
N LEU A 23 22.49 -26.39 13.62
CA LEU A 23 21.17 -27.02 13.46
C LEU A 23 20.07 -26.37 14.31
N GLN A 24 20.40 -25.90 15.53
CA GLN A 24 19.45 -25.15 16.35
C GLN A 24 19.09 -23.78 15.75
N GLN A 25 20.02 -23.13 15.04
CA GLN A 25 19.75 -21.89 14.32
C GLN A 25 18.98 -22.14 13.01
N CYS A 26 19.24 -23.26 12.32
CA CYS A 26 18.59 -23.64 11.06
C CYS A 26 17.24 -24.33 11.23
N ARG A 27 16.86 -24.80 12.43
CA ARG A 27 15.48 -25.23 12.71
C ARG A 27 14.58 -24.02 12.54
N GLY A 28 14.05 -23.92 11.32
CA GLY A 28 13.17 -22.86 10.84
C GLY A 28 12.12 -22.57 11.89
N LYS A 29 11.98 -21.28 12.21
CA LYS A 29 10.89 -20.82 13.04
C LYS A 29 9.61 -21.18 12.31
N ASN A 30 8.89 -22.20 12.77
CA ASN A 30 7.47 -22.28 12.53
C ASN A 30 6.89 -20.98 13.15
N TYR A 31 6.44 -20.07 12.30
CA TYR A 31 5.89 -18.79 12.72
C TYR A 31 4.55 -19.06 13.40
N TRP A 32 4.59 -19.41 14.68
CA TRP A 32 3.40 -19.43 15.51
C TRP A 32 3.19 -18.03 16.05
N ILE A 33 2.14 -17.37 15.58
CA ILE A 33 1.69 -16.09 16.10
C ILE A 33 1.22 -16.34 17.55
N PRO A 34 1.87 -15.76 18.57
CA PRO A 34 1.43 -15.92 19.94
C PRO A 34 0.07 -15.23 20.13
N LYS A 35 -0.82 -15.84 20.94
CA LYS A 35 -2.12 -15.25 21.26
C LYS A 35 -1.94 -13.81 21.77
N GLY A 36 -2.61 -12.86 21.11
CA GLY A 36 -2.54 -11.44 21.44
C GLY A 36 -1.52 -10.61 20.64
N LYS A 37 -0.83 -11.17 19.63
CA LYS A 37 -0.04 -10.40 18.66
C LYS A 37 -0.69 -10.39 17.29
N VAL A 38 -0.74 -9.21 16.67
CA VAL A 38 -1.33 -9.00 15.35
C VAL A 38 -0.22 -9.13 14.29
N LEU A 39 -0.53 -9.73 13.13
CA LEU A 39 0.38 -9.91 12.00
C LEU A 39 0.89 -8.60 11.40
N ILE A 40 0.17 -7.52 11.67
CA ILE A 40 0.37 -6.19 11.12
C ILE A 40 0.61 -5.27 12.32
N SER A 41 1.67 -4.47 12.30
CA SER A 41 1.92 -3.50 13.37
C SER A 41 0.81 -2.44 13.36
N GLU A 42 0.43 -1.92 14.54
CA GLU A 42 -0.52 -0.80 14.65
C GLU A 42 -0.11 0.37 13.75
N SER A 43 1.19 0.65 13.61
CA SER A 43 1.70 1.69 12.71
C SER A 43 1.35 1.46 11.24
N LEU A 44 1.28 0.21 10.79
CA LEU A 44 0.98 -0.16 9.41
C LEU A 44 -0.55 -0.17 9.20
N TYR A 45 -1.30 -0.59 10.22
CA TYR A 45 -2.76 -0.43 10.26
C TYR A 45 -3.19 1.04 10.24
N ASP A 46 -2.53 1.89 11.02
CA ASP A 46 -2.76 3.34 11.05
C ASP A 46 -2.31 4.01 9.75
N SER A 47 -1.25 3.52 9.10
CA SER A 47 -0.83 4.02 7.78
C SER A 47 -1.81 3.63 6.69
N LEU A 48 -2.42 2.44 6.76
CA LEU A 48 -3.51 2.03 5.86
C LEU A 48 -4.77 2.87 6.10
N LYS A 49 -5.07 3.19 7.37
CA LYS A 49 -6.22 4.02 7.74
C LYS A 49 -6.06 5.49 7.34
N ASN A 50 -4.82 6.00 7.36
CA ASN A 50 -4.49 7.40 7.04
C ASN A 50 -4.03 7.60 5.60
N PHE A 51 -4.02 6.56 4.77
CA PHE A 51 -3.59 6.67 3.39
C PHE A 51 -4.55 7.58 2.63
N LYS A 52 -4.07 8.77 2.23
CA LYS A 52 -4.81 9.64 1.32
C LYS A 52 -4.86 8.92 -0.02
N PRO A 53 -6.05 8.63 -0.53
CA PRO A 53 -6.12 7.92 -1.78
C PRO A 53 -5.66 8.80 -2.95
N ASP A 54 -4.86 8.23 -3.83
CA ASP A 54 -4.61 8.81 -5.14
C ASP A 54 -5.89 8.72 -5.97
N THR A 55 -6.19 9.81 -6.66
CA THR A 55 -7.45 10.04 -7.35
C THR A 55 -7.36 9.53 -8.79
N ILE A 56 -8.07 8.44 -9.09
CA ILE A 56 -8.28 8.00 -10.48
C ILE A 56 -9.53 8.71 -11.00
N ILE A 57 -9.38 9.49 -12.07
CA ILE A 57 -10.51 10.16 -12.73
C ILE A 57 -11.14 9.15 -13.71
N ASN A 58 -12.29 8.61 -13.37
CA ASN A 58 -13.11 7.83 -14.27
C ASN A 58 -14.12 8.77 -14.96
N ILE A 59 -14.21 8.72 -16.29
CA ILE A 59 -15.11 9.57 -17.06
C ILE A 59 -16.24 8.67 -17.55
N THR A 60 -17.45 8.93 -17.07
CA THR A 60 -18.64 8.20 -17.50
C THR A 60 -19.54 9.13 -18.29
N ASP A 61 -19.79 8.80 -19.56
CA ASP A 61 -20.76 9.53 -20.38
C ASP A 61 -22.16 8.93 -20.17
N THR A 62 -23.10 9.77 -19.74
CA THR A 62 -24.51 9.38 -19.58
C THR A 62 -25.40 10.25 -20.45
N PHE A 63 -26.40 9.61 -21.08
CA PHE A 63 -27.47 10.31 -21.79
C PHE A 63 -28.61 10.54 -20.81
N LYS A 64 -28.95 11.80 -20.54
CA LYS A 64 -30.14 12.14 -19.75
C LYS A 64 -31.18 12.78 -20.67
N ILE A 65 -32.35 12.16 -20.74
CA ILE A 65 -33.56 12.78 -21.28
C ILE A 65 -34.20 13.46 -20.07
N LYS A 66 -34.33 14.80 -20.07
CA LYS A 66 -35.02 15.48 -18.97
C LYS A 66 -36.52 15.18 -19.03
N ASP A 67 -37.12 15.00 -17.86
CA ASP A 67 -38.54 14.70 -17.72
C ASP A 67 -39.44 15.81 -18.26
N THR A 68 -40.60 15.36 -18.72
CA THR A 68 -41.71 16.08 -19.36
C THR A 68 -41.90 17.52 -18.85
N VAL A 69 -41.69 18.49 -19.73
CA VAL A 69 -41.99 19.90 -19.45
C VAL A 69 -43.49 20.13 -19.65
N TYR A 70 -44.22 20.42 -18.58
CA TYR A 70 -45.62 20.87 -18.66
C TYR A 70 -45.62 22.37 -18.97
N LEU A 71 -46.14 22.74 -20.13
CA LEU A 71 -46.32 24.13 -20.53
C LEU A 71 -47.81 24.44 -20.55
N THR A 72 -48.21 25.43 -19.77
CA THR A 72 -49.55 26.01 -19.80
C THR A 72 -49.58 27.05 -20.92
N HIS A 73 -50.45 26.83 -21.91
CA HIS A 73 -50.76 27.85 -22.92
C HIS A 73 -51.74 28.85 -22.31
N ASP A 74 -51.34 30.11 -22.16
CA ASP A 74 -52.20 31.17 -21.62
C ASP A 74 -53.19 31.72 -22.65
N SER A 75 -53.03 31.37 -23.93
CA SER A 75 -53.87 31.84 -25.03
C SER A 75 -54.99 30.84 -25.31
N LEU A 76 -56.20 31.10 -24.81
CA LEU A 76 -57.39 30.46 -25.34
C LEU A 76 -57.55 30.87 -26.81
N ILE A 77 -57.48 29.91 -27.74
CA ILE A 77 -57.79 30.16 -29.15
C ILE A 77 -59.27 30.52 -29.22
N TYR A 78 -59.58 31.82 -29.37
CA TYR A 78 -60.94 32.28 -29.53
C TYR A 78 -61.43 31.89 -30.93
N VAL A 79 -62.31 30.90 -30.99
CA VAL A 79 -62.91 30.45 -32.24
C VAL A 79 -64.09 31.36 -32.55
N GLU A 80 -63.85 32.38 -33.36
CA GLU A 80 -64.94 33.12 -34.00
C GLU A 80 -65.63 32.17 -35.00
N ASP A 81 -66.97 32.13 -35.01
CA ASP A 81 -67.79 31.34 -35.94
C ASP A 81 -67.54 31.80 -37.39
N SER A 82 -66.46 31.30 -37.99
CA SER A 82 -66.09 31.60 -39.37
C SER A 82 -66.49 30.44 -40.26
N THR A 83 -67.22 30.75 -41.34
CA THR A 83 -67.61 29.81 -42.40
C THR A 83 -66.44 29.19 -43.17
N GLY A 84 -65.21 29.71 -42.98
CA GLY A 84 -63.97 29.20 -43.58
C GLY A 84 -63.05 28.46 -42.60
N ILE A 85 -62.16 27.63 -43.14
CA ILE A 85 -61.11 26.93 -42.39
C ILE A 85 -59.99 27.93 -42.06
N LYS A 86 -59.71 28.13 -40.77
CA LYS A 86 -58.54 28.87 -40.27
C LYS A 86 -57.45 27.89 -39.85
N HIS A 87 -56.19 28.23 -40.13
CA HIS A 87 -55.03 27.45 -39.71
C HIS A 87 -54.22 28.25 -38.70
N TYR A 88 -53.93 27.63 -37.57
CA TYR A 88 -53.06 28.14 -36.52
C TYR A 88 -51.83 27.25 -36.43
N SER A 89 -50.66 27.86 -36.41
CA SER A 89 -49.40 27.16 -36.21
C SER A 89 -48.68 27.79 -35.04
N ASP A 90 -48.26 26.95 -34.10
CA ASP A 90 -47.47 27.37 -32.96
C ASP A 90 -46.30 26.40 -32.76
N SER A 91 -45.22 26.91 -32.18
CA SER A 91 -44.05 26.11 -31.89
C SER A 91 -43.41 26.54 -30.59
N ILE A 92 -43.02 25.55 -29.79
CA ILE A 92 -42.21 25.75 -28.61
C ILE A 92 -40.88 25.08 -28.85
N VAL A 93 -39.84 25.91 -28.97
CA VAL A 93 -38.46 25.44 -29.17
C VAL A 93 -37.63 25.99 -28.02
N ASN A 94 -37.25 25.12 -27.10
CA ASN A 94 -36.30 25.46 -26.05
C ASN A 94 -35.13 24.47 -26.06
N LYS A 95 -34.20 24.65 -25.12
CA LYS A 95 -32.98 23.83 -25.04
C LYS A 95 -33.25 22.34 -24.75
N ASP A 96 -34.40 22.01 -24.18
CA ASP A 96 -34.74 20.68 -23.67
C ASP A 96 -35.82 19.99 -24.56
N ILE A 97 -36.67 20.74 -25.25
CA ILE A 97 -37.84 20.23 -26.00
C ILE A 97 -38.14 21.06 -27.26
N ARG A 98 -38.60 20.38 -28.32
CA ARG A 98 -39.20 21.00 -29.50
C ARG A 98 -40.60 20.42 -29.73
N ILE A 99 -41.61 21.29 -29.71
CA ILE A 99 -43.00 20.98 -30.04
C ILE A 99 -43.43 21.87 -31.19
N TRP A 100 -44.13 21.29 -32.16
CA TRP A 100 -44.86 22.03 -33.19
C TRP A 100 -46.32 21.59 -33.18
N ASP A 101 -47.22 22.56 -33.13
CA ASP A 101 -48.65 22.36 -33.18
C ASP A 101 -49.23 23.05 -34.41
N ASN A 102 -49.91 22.28 -35.26
CA ASN A 102 -50.68 22.81 -36.38
C ASN A 102 -52.16 22.46 -36.16
N ILE A 103 -52.97 23.47 -35.95
CA ILE A 103 -54.39 23.35 -35.60
C ILE A 103 -55.21 23.96 -36.74
N SER A 104 -56.15 23.18 -37.29
CA SER A 104 -57.14 23.66 -38.25
C SER A 104 -58.49 23.81 -37.56
N VAL A 105 -59.18 24.92 -37.78
CA VAL A 105 -60.40 25.30 -37.07
C VAL A 105 -61.46 25.79 -38.05
N GLN A 106 -62.70 25.32 -37.90
CA GLN A 106 -63.88 25.77 -38.64
C GLN A 106 -65.09 25.74 -37.69
N GLY A 107 -65.21 26.75 -36.82
CA GLY A 107 -66.17 26.75 -35.68
C GLY A 107 -65.80 25.77 -34.54
N PHE A 108 -65.15 24.65 -34.87
CA PHE A 108 -64.53 23.69 -33.94
C PHE A 108 -63.17 23.24 -34.49
N ILE A 109 -62.33 22.62 -33.65
CA ILE A 109 -61.04 22.05 -34.08
C ILE A 109 -61.32 20.87 -35.01
N THR A 110 -60.93 20.99 -36.28
CA THR A 110 -61.12 19.94 -37.29
C THR A 110 -59.91 19.01 -37.39
N LYS A 111 -58.71 19.56 -37.19
CA LYS A 111 -57.46 18.79 -37.23
C LYS A 111 -56.45 19.37 -36.25
N TRP A 112 -55.76 18.50 -35.53
CA TRP A 112 -54.64 18.88 -34.68
C TRP A 112 -53.48 17.94 -34.94
N ASP A 113 -52.46 18.45 -35.63
CA ASP A 113 -51.20 17.76 -35.85
C ASP A 113 -50.17 18.29 -34.86
N ARG A 114 -49.78 17.44 -33.91
CA ARG A 114 -48.72 17.73 -32.94
C ARG A 114 -47.48 16.90 -33.23
N ARG A 115 -46.34 17.56 -33.38
CA ARG A 115 -45.02 16.92 -33.48
C ARG A 115 -44.22 17.20 -32.22
N TYR A 116 -43.73 16.16 -31.58
CA TYR A 116 -42.88 16.21 -30.39
C TYR A 116 -41.50 15.65 -30.73
N GLU A 117 -40.45 16.41 -30.44
CA GLU A 117 -39.06 16.01 -30.64
C GLU A 117 -38.24 16.37 -29.38
N PRO A 118 -37.84 15.38 -28.56
CA PRO A 118 -37.03 15.63 -27.37
C PRO A 118 -35.58 15.94 -27.76
N VAL A 119 -34.95 16.87 -27.05
CA VAL A 119 -33.51 17.16 -27.25
C VAL A 119 -32.69 16.27 -26.32
N ILE A 120 -31.82 15.42 -26.90
CA ILE A 120 -30.96 14.52 -26.14
C ILE A 120 -29.72 15.29 -25.65
N HIS A 121 -29.46 15.28 -24.34
CA HIS A 121 -28.25 15.85 -23.76
C HIS A 121 -27.25 14.77 -23.37
N THR A 122 -26.01 14.95 -23.81
CA THR A 122 -24.87 14.17 -23.32
C THR A 122 -24.28 14.88 -22.10
N ILE A 123 -24.21 14.19 -20.97
CA ILE A 123 -23.61 14.70 -19.74
C ILE A 123 -22.42 13.80 -19.41
N THR A 124 -21.24 14.42 -19.33
CA THR A 124 -20.02 13.74 -18.91
C THR A 124 -19.85 13.92 -17.41
N GLU A 125 -20.01 12.84 -16.64
CA GLU A 125 -19.80 12.84 -15.19
C GLU A 125 -18.40 12.28 -14.88
N LYS A 126 -17.58 13.08 -14.18
CA LYS A 126 -16.26 12.64 -13.69
C LYS A 126 -16.44 11.98 -12.32
N ILE A 127 -16.29 10.66 -12.27
CA ILE A 127 -16.30 9.88 -11.03
C ILE A 127 -14.85 9.70 -10.59
N THR A 128 -14.50 10.24 -9.44
CA THR A 128 -13.15 10.08 -8.90
C THR A 128 -13.12 8.88 -7.96
N VAL A 129 -12.38 7.83 -8.33
CA VAL A 129 -12.24 6.61 -7.52
C VAL A 129 -10.88 6.60 -6.84
N THR A 130 -10.91 6.36 -5.54
CA THR A 130 -9.79 6.37 -4.63
C THR A 130 -9.26 4.95 -4.42
N VAL A 131 -8.05 4.64 -4.90
CA VAL A 131 -7.47 3.28 -4.81
C VAL A 131 -6.27 3.27 -3.85
N PRO A 132 -6.21 2.31 -2.90
CA PRO A 132 -5.05 2.18 -2.02
C PRO A 132 -3.84 1.67 -2.81
N GLN A 133 -2.69 2.33 -2.65
CA GLN A 133 -1.41 1.84 -3.15
C GLN A 133 -0.55 1.28 -2.01
N ILE A 134 0.09 0.15 -2.26
CA ILE A 134 1.04 -0.45 -1.33
C ILE A 134 2.35 0.33 -1.45
N ILE A 135 2.72 1.11 -0.43
CA ILE A 135 4.06 1.71 -0.35
C ILE A 135 5.01 0.64 0.16
N GLU A 136 5.94 0.21 -0.68
CA GLU A 136 7.02 -0.67 -0.27
C GLU A 136 8.01 0.10 0.61
N HIS A 137 8.08 -0.26 1.88
CA HIS A 137 9.17 0.16 2.75
C HIS A 137 10.27 -0.90 2.72
N THR A 138 11.49 -0.51 2.32
CA THR A 138 12.66 -1.38 2.43
C THR A 138 12.96 -1.62 3.91
N VAL A 139 12.62 -2.81 4.41
CA VAL A 139 13.02 -3.25 5.74
C VAL A 139 14.48 -3.66 5.66
N TYR A 140 15.38 -2.84 6.20
CA TYR A 140 16.78 -3.21 6.38
C TYR A 140 16.89 -4.34 7.38
N ASN A 141 16.93 -5.58 6.88
CA ASN A 141 17.30 -6.73 7.69
C ASN A 141 18.81 -6.66 7.94
N SER A 142 19.24 -6.59 9.20
CA SER A 142 20.67 -6.73 9.50
C SER A 142 21.08 -8.15 9.14
N ASP A 143 21.92 -8.31 8.13
CA ASP A 143 22.51 -9.61 7.82
C ASP A 143 23.53 -10.04 8.87
N ASN A 144 23.85 -11.34 8.88
CA ASN A 144 24.94 -11.82 9.71
C ASN A 144 26.24 -11.20 9.18
N GLY A 145 26.98 -10.52 10.04
CA GLY A 145 28.24 -9.88 9.68
C GLY A 145 29.42 -10.63 10.28
N LEU A 146 30.40 -10.97 9.44
CA LEU A 146 31.71 -11.45 9.88
C LEU A 146 32.66 -10.25 9.93
N TYR A 147 33.24 -10.01 11.10
CA TYR A 147 34.16 -8.91 11.35
C TYR A 147 35.52 -9.48 11.72
N SER A 148 36.59 -8.83 11.26
CA SER A 148 37.93 -9.07 11.78
C SER A 148 38.34 -7.88 12.65
N SER A 149 39.04 -8.16 13.74
CA SER A 149 39.57 -7.14 14.63
C SER A 149 41.08 -7.30 14.76
N ILE A 150 41.79 -6.18 14.78
CA ILE A 150 43.21 -6.12 15.16
C ILE A 150 43.24 -5.47 16.53
N ILE A 151 44.03 -6.04 17.44
CA ILE A 151 44.10 -5.61 18.83
C ILE A 151 45.53 -5.18 19.09
N VAL A 152 45.69 -3.92 19.46
CA VAL A 152 46.95 -3.34 19.88
C VAL A 152 46.68 -2.60 21.18
N GLY A 153 47.36 -3.00 22.25
CA GLY A 153 47.15 -2.40 23.56
C GLY A 153 48.26 -2.79 24.52
N GLY A 154 48.49 -2.00 25.54
CA GLY A 154 49.55 -2.24 26.51
C GLY A 154 49.40 -1.34 27.72
N ASN A 155 50.17 -1.61 28.76
CA ASN A 155 50.36 -0.69 29.88
C ASN A 155 51.82 -0.24 29.94
N SER A 156 52.21 0.47 31.00
CA SER A 156 53.59 0.96 31.17
C SER A 156 54.66 -0.13 31.15
N ASN A 157 54.29 -1.39 31.43
CA ASN A 157 55.21 -2.51 31.57
C ASN A 157 54.98 -3.61 30.53
N THR A 158 53.86 -3.61 29.80
CA THR A 158 53.46 -4.73 28.94
C THR A 158 52.91 -4.22 27.60
N PHE A 159 53.32 -4.86 26.51
CA PHE A 159 52.71 -4.66 25.19
C PHE A 159 52.00 -5.93 24.77
N ALA A 160 50.80 -5.76 24.22
CA ALA A 160 49.97 -6.83 23.74
C ALA A 160 49.49 -6.55 22.33
N PHE A 161 49.66 -7.53 21.47
CA PHE A 161 49.20 -7.48 20.09
C PHE A 161 48.40 -8.74 19.78
N GLY A 162 47.41 -8.62 18.93
CA GLY A 162 46.51 -9.72 18.64
C GLY A 162 45.58 -9.44 17.48
N GLY A 163 44.78 -10.44 17.18
CA GLY A 163 43.74 -10.37 16.17
C GLY A 163 42.59 -11.28 16.54
N GLY A 164 41.42 -10.99 16.00
CA GLY A 164 40.23 -11.79 16.24
C GLY A 164 39.28 -11.77 15.06
N VAL A 165 38.34 -12.71 15.09
CA VAL A 165 37.22 -12.79 14.16
C VAL A 165 35.95 -12.87 14.98
N ASP A 166 35.01 -11.99 14.70
CA ASP A 166 33.76 -11.82 15.43
C ASP A 166 32.58 -12.03 14.45
N LEU A 167 31.67 -12.93 14.78
CA LEU A 167 30.41 -13.16 14.08
C LEU A 167 29.28 -12.45 14.83
N ILE A 168 28.66 -11.46 14.18
CA ILE A 168 27.49 -10.77 14.70
C ILE A 168 26.26 -11.30 13.97
N THR A 169 25.33 -11.90 14.71
CA THR A 169 24.11 -12.48 14.17
C THR A 169 22.98 -11.45 14.04
N LYS A 170 21.96 -11.74 13.22
CA LYS A 170 20.76 -10.90 13.07
C LYS A 170 20.01 -10.61 14.39
N LYS A 171 20.24 -11.41 15.43
CA LYS A 171 19.64 -11.25 16.77
C LYS A 171 20.51 -10.40 17.69
N ASP A 172 21.51 -9.70 17.14
CA ASP A 172 22.50 -8.93 17.88
C ASP A 172 23.28 -9.76 18.94
N TYR A 173 23.45 -11.07 18.69
CA TYR A 173 24.43 -11.89 19.43
C TYR A 173 25.78 -11.81 18.76
N LEU A 174 26.83 -11.70 19.57
CA LEU A 174 28.23 -11.69 19.15
C LEU A 174 28.90 -12.98 19.63
N TYR A 175 29.53 -13.69 18.69
CA TYR A 175 30.40 -14.83 18.96
C TYR A 175 31.76 -14.55 18.34
N GLY A 176 32.83 -14.57 19.13
CA GLY A 176 34.15 -14.21 18.62
C GLY A 176 35.25 -15.13 19.12
N LEU A 177 36.29 -15.26 18.31
CA LEU A 177 37.56 -15.86 18.70
C LEU A 177 38.64 -14.81 18.59
N GLN A 178 39.43 -14.66 19.64
CA GLN A 178 40.54 -13.72 19.71
C GLN A 178 41.80 -14.45 20.11
N TYR A 179 42.89 -14.12 19.41
CA TYR A 179 44.24 -14.47 19.79
C TYR A 179 44.96 -13.19 20.18
N GLN A 180 45.65 -13.22 21.32
CA GLN A 180 46.46 -12.12 21.78
C GLN A 180 47.76 -12.66 22.36
N ARG A 181 48.88 -12.06 21.96
CA ARG A 181 50.18 -12.30 22.57
C ARG A 181 50.46 -11.20 23.57
N ILE A 182 50.70 -11.60 24.82
CA ILE A 182 51.10 -10.72 25.92
C ILE A 182 52.50 -11.18 26.33
N PHE A 183 53.53 -10.37 26.02
CA PHE A 183 54.93 -10.79 26.11
C PHE A 183 55.26 -12.09 25.34
N ASN A 184 55.62 -13.15 26.06
CA ASN A 184 55.91 -14.49 25.53
C ASN A 184 54.76 -15.49 25.74
N GLU A 185 53.63 -15.04 26.27
CA GLU A 185 52.46 -15.88 26.46
C GLU A 185 51.43 -15.66 25.37
N ASN A 186 50.85 -16.78 24.93
CA ASN A 186 49.81 -16.83 23.92
C ASN A 186 48.46 -17.02 24.61
N VAL A 187 47.56 -16.05 24.50
CA VAL A 187 46.24 -16.07 25.10
C VAL A 187 45.18 -16.24 24.00
N TYR A 188 44.30 -17.22 24.18
CA TYR A 188 43.15 -17.45 23.31
C TYR A 188 41.89 -17.15 24.10
N LEU A 189 41.04 -16.28 23.54
CA LEU A 189 39.84 -15.77 24.19
C LEU A 189 38.63 -16.10 23.32
N PHE A 190 37.58 -16.63 23.96
CA PHE A 190 36.27 -16.77 23.34
C PHE A 190 35.37 -15.63 23.81
N LYS A 191 34.84 -14.86 22.87
CA LYS A 191 33.95 -13.72 23.14
C LYS A 191 32.50 -14.13 22.96
N LEU A 192 31.70 -13.80 23.96
CA LEU A 192 30.24 -13.90 23.92
C LEU A 192 29.66 -12.54 24.29
N GLY A 193 28.77 -12.02 23.45
CA GLY A 193 28.11 -10.74 23.69
C GLY A 193 26.66 -10.75 23.23
N PHE A 194 25.85 -9.90 23.85
CA PHE A 194 24.48 -9.62 23.41
C PHE A 194 24.22 -8.12 23.53
N LYS A 195 23.52 -7.55 22.56
CA LYS A 195 23.15 -6.14 22.58
C LYS A 195 21.92 -5.90 23.45
N ILE A 196 22.04 -5.02 24.43
CA ILE A 196 20.90 -4.53 25.22
C ILE A 196 20.33 -3.30 24.54
N LYS A 197 19.08 -3.38 24.06
CA LYS A 197 18.35 -2.23 23.49
C LYS A 197 17.57 -1.55 24.61
N VAL A 198 18.04 -0.39 25.07
CA VAL A 198 17.28 0.45 26.01
C VAL A 198 16.25 1.25 25.21
N ARG A 199 14.97 0.94 25.41
CA ARG A 199 13.86 1.68 24.79
C ARG A 199 13.72 3.01 25.54
N ARG A 200 14.10 4.12 24.91
CA ARG A 200 13.71 5.45 25.39
C ARG A 200 12.23 5.63 25.08
N ASN A 201 11.41 5.69 26.12
CA ASN A 201 10.04 6.20 25.98
C ASN A 201 10.15 7.68 25.61
N LYS A 202 9.63 8.02 24.43
CA LYS A 202 9.27 9.38 24.05
C LYS A 202 7.78 9.53 24.30
#